data_AF-E7RVJ2-F1
#
_entry.id   AF-E7RVJ2-F1
#
_cell.length_a   1.000
_cell.length_b   1.000
_cell.length_c   1.000
_cell.angle_alpha   90.00
_cell.angle_beta   90.00
_cell.angle_gamma   90.00
#
_symmetry.space_group_name_H-M   'P 1'
#
loop_
_entity.id
_entity.type
_entity.pdbx_description
1 polymer ?
#
loop_
_entity_poly.entity_id
_entity_poly.type
_entity_poly.pdbx_seq_one_letter_code
_entity_poly.pdbx_strand_id
1 'polypeptide(L)'
;MRQEPILQAAGYHRRPSDDAHPAFPRTLTPPTTRTSPMTDSPSLPRLDAHAARALAVLLEKEKTVPDSYPMSLNALLAGCNQRSNRDPVMNLNETELLNALETLRSLSLVIESSGGRVTRYEHNLPRVLGIPSEAAALLSVLMLRGPQTAAGLRAHVERQAKFADTSSVEAYLQEMAERTAGALVELMPRQPGEREARWRHCLSEPAGAATVAQGGTGHDAPSQPPANPADAEALQMLQLRVDDLERQVAALTERLERLES
;
A
#
# COMPACT_ATOMS: atom_id res chain seq x y z
N MET A 1 -50.87 37.54 -38.23
CA MET A 1 -50.69 38.96 -38.59
C MET A 1 -49.44 39.43 -37.87
N ARG A 2 -48.33 39.84 -38.48
CA ARG A 2 -47.82 39.89 -39.85
C ARG A 2 -46.30 39.87 -39.63
N GLN A 3 -45.62 38.91 -40.24
CA GLN A 3 -44.27 39.15 -40.75
C GLN A 3 -44.38 40.19 -41.86
N GLU A 4 -43.28 40.90 -42.13
CA GLU A 4 -42.87 41.59 -43.38
C GLU A 4 -41.86 42.71 -42.99
N PRO A 5 -41.02 43.27 -43.89
CA PRO A 5 -40.32 42.67 -45.04
C PRO A 5 -38.88 43.31 -45.26
N ILE A 6 -37.88 42.67 -45.90
CA ILE A 6 -37.49 42.74 -47.35
C ILE A 6 -36.36 43.75 -47.74
N LEU A 7 -35.38 43.21 -48.51
CA LEU A 7 -34.45 43.79 -49.53
C LEU A 7 -33.40 44.84 -49.07
N GLN A 8 -32.17 44.89 -49.61
CA GLN A 8 -31.75 44.97 -51.04
C GLN A 8 -30.21 44.79 -51.09
N ALA A 9 -29.60 43.85 -51.82
CA ALA A 9 -29.29 43.82 -53.27
C ALA A 9 -28.57 45.07 -53.84
N ALA A 10 -27.26 44.95 -54.10
CA ALA A 10 -26.47 45.53 -55.21
C ALA A 10 -24.99 45.16 -54.96
N GLY A 11 -24.15 44.76 -55.89
CA GLY A 11 -24.10 45.01 -57.32
C GLY A 11 -22.65 45.30 -57.68
N TYR A 12 -22.03 44.37 -58.41
CA TYR A 12 -20.71 44.41 -59.06
C TYR A 12 -20.16 45.80 -59.45
N HIS A 13 -18.84 46.02 -59.31
CA HIS A 13 -17.98 46.44 -60.43
C HIS A 13 -16.48 46.20 -60.16
N ARG A 14 -15.83 45.66 -61.20
CA ARG A 14 -14.42 45.24 -61.32
C ARG A 14 -13.63 46.37 -62.00
N ARG A 15 -12.35 46.60 -61.64
CA ARG A 15 -11.18 46.80 -62.54
C ARG A 15 -9.86 47.08 -61.77
N PRO A 16 -8.67 46.98 -62.41
CA PRO A 16 -7.55 46.16 -61.90
C PRO A 16 -6.20 46.89 -61.77
N SER A 17 -5.15 46.08 -61.60
CA SER A 17 -3.70 46.30 -61.81
C SER A 17 -2.92 46.73 -60.56
N ASP A 18 -2.06 45.90 -59.98
CA ASP A 18 -0.76 45.34 -60.41
C ASP A 18 0.34 46.14 -59.71
N ASP A 19 1.08 45.51 -58.79
CA ASP A 19 2.48 45.84 -58.45
C ASP A 19 3.01 44.90 -57.35
N ALA A 20 3.66 43.85 -57.84
CA ALA A 20 4.97 43.31 -57.46
C ALA A 20 5.59 43.49 -56.05
N HIS A 21 6.11 42.34 -55.58
CA HIS A 21 7.30 42.08 -54.71
C HIS A 21 7.15 42.02 -53.18
N PRO A 22 8.03 41.25 -52.46
CA PRO A 22 8.76 40.04 -52.83
C PRO A 22 8.61 38.89 -51.79
N ALA A 23 9.03 37.70 -52.21
CA ALA A 23 9.05 36.47 -51.45
C ALA A 23 9.97 36.52 -50.21
N PHE A 24 9.44 36.12 -49.06
CA PHE A 24 10.23 35.79 -47.87
C PHE A 24 10.60 34.30 -47.90
N PRO A 25 11.87 33.92 -47.64
CA PRO A 25 12.26 32.52 -47.57
C PRO A 25 11.68 31.86 -46.31
N ARG A 26 10.89 30.79 -46.49
CA ARG A 26 10.50 29.87 -45.42
C ARG A 26 11.70 29.03 -45.02
N THR A 27 12.35 29.37 -43.92
CA THR A 27 13.19 28.42 -43.17
C THR A 27 12.27 27.47 -42.39
N LEU A 28 12.17 26.22 -42.86
CA LEU A 28 11.64 25.12 -42.05
C LEU A 28 12.67 24.78 -40.96
N THR A 29 12.42 25.23 -39.73
CA THR A 29 12.99 24.59 -38.54
C THR A 29 12.18 23.32 -38.22
N PRO A 30 12.82 22.17 -37.99
CA PRO A 30 12.10 20.99 -37.51
C PRO A 30 11.60 21.24 -36.08
N PRO A 31 10.45 20.68 -35.68
CA PRO A 31 10.04 20.75 -34.29
C PRO A 31 11.03 19.96 -33.45
N THR A 32 11.74 20.64 -32.55
CA THR A 32 12.46 19.99 -31.46
C THR A 32 11.42 19.29 -30.59
N THR A 33 11.29 17.97 -30.77
CA THR A 33 10.57 17.12 -29.83
C THR A 33 11.25 17.29 -28.48
N ARG A 34 10.62 18.08 -27.61
CA ARG A 34 10.97 18.09 -26.20
C ARG A 34 10.53 16.72 -25.68
N THR A 35 11.47 15.78 -25.65
CA THR A 35 11.32 14.54 -24.90
C THR A 35 11.17 14.94 -23.44
N SER A 36 9.93 15.15 -23.01
CA SER A 36 9.59 15.14 -21.60
C SER A 36 10.08 13.80 -21.04
N PRO A 37 10.74 13.76 -19.86
CA PRO A 37 11.02 12.50 -19.22
C PRO A 37 9.69 11.77 -19.07
N MET A 38 9.67 10.52 -19.52
CA MET A 38 8.59 9.57 -19.32
C MET A 38 8.22 9.64 -17.85
N THR A 39 7.05 10.21 -17.55
CA THR A 39 6.56 10.35 -16.18
C THR A 39 6.61 8.97 -15.55
N ASP A 40 7.33 8.88 -14.43
CA ASP A 40 7.40 7.71 -13.57
C ASP A 40 5.98 7.12 -13.47
N SER A 41 5.80 5.89 -13.97
CA SER A 41 4.56 5.15 -13.75
C SER A 41 4.27 5.25 -12.26
N PRO A 42 3.06 5.63 -11.80
CA PRO A 42 2.80 5.81 -10.38
C PRO A 42 3.14 4.51 -9.68
N SER A 43 4.29 4.48 -9.01
CA SER A 43 4.74 3.31 -8.29
C SER A 43 3.79 3.18 -7.11
N LEU A 44 3.16 2.00 -6.99
CA LEU A 44 2.24 1.73 -5.90
C LEU A 44 2.93 2.02 -4.56
N PRO A 45 2.23 2.63 -3.59
CA PRO A 45 2.83 2.89 -2.29
C PRO A 45 3.25 1.55 -1.67
N ARG A 46 4.53 1.45 -1.29
CA ARG A 46 5.09 0.29 -0.60
C ARG A 46 5.03 0.55 0.89
N LEU A 47 4.15 -0.16 1.57
CA LEU A 47 3.93 -0.05 3.01
C LEU A 47 4.67 -1.16 3.75
N ASP A 48 5.40 -0.80 4.80
CA ASP A 48 5.83 -1.75 5.80
C ASP A 48 4.63 -2.33 6.58
N ALA A 49 4.88 -3.37 7.38
CA ALA A 49 3.82 -4.07 8.11
C ALA A 49 3.10 -3.18 9.14
N HIS A 50 3.80 -2.24 9.78
CA HIS A 50 3.23 -1.34 10.78
C HIS A 50 2.36 -0.26 10.13
N ALA A 51 2.83 0.32 9.03
CA ALA A 51 2.09 1.29 8.22
C ALA A 51 0.83 0.67 7.60
N ALA A 52 0.95 -0.52 7.02
CA ALA A 52 -0.21 -1.26 6.51
C ALA A 52 -1.23 -1.54 7.62
N ARG A 53 -0.76 -1.97 8.81
CA ARG A 53 -1.62 -2.18 9.98
C ARG A 53 -2.35 -0.91 10.40
N ALA A 54 -1.63 0.20 10.59
CA ALA A 54 -2.21 1.46 11.03
C ALA A 54 -3.26 1.99 10.04
N LEU A 55 -2.92 1.97 8.75
CA LEU A 55 -3.82 2.40 7.68
C LEU A 55 -5.11 1.55 7.63
N ALA A 56 -4.96 0.23 7.72
CA ALA A 56 -6.09 -0.68 7.67
C ALA A 56 -7.01 -0.57 8.89
N VAL A 57 -6.45 -0.25 10.08
CA VAL A 57 -7.24 0.05 11.27
C VAL A 57 -8.05 1.34 11.09
N LEU A 58 -7.46 2.40 10.53
CA LEU A 58 -8.21 3.64 10.24
C LEU A 58 -9.38 3.40 9.28
N LEU A 59 -9.15 2.62 8.20
CA LEU A 59 -10.20 2.21 7.26
C LEU A 59 -11.32 1.40 7.95
N GLU A 60 -10.94 0.41 8.78
CA GLU A 60 -11.90 -0.41 9.53
C GLU A 60 -12.74 0.46 10.49
N LYS A 61 -12.09 1.36 11.24
CA LYS A 61 -12.75 2.12 12.31
C LYS A 61 -13.59 3.28 11.80
N GLU A 62 -13.27 3.86 10.65
CA GLU A 62 -14.17 4.83 9.98
C GLU A 62 -15.57 4.23 9.78
N LYS A 63 -15.66 2.95 9.37
CA LYS A 63 -16.95 2.29 9.10
C LYS A 63 -17.58 1.67 10.34
N THR A 64 -16.78 1.07 11.21
CA THR A 64 -17.29 0.29 12.34
C THR A 64 -17.53 1.10 13.61
N VAL A 65 -16.83 2.22 13.78
CA VAL A 65 -16.92 3.07 14.98
C VAL A 65 -16.83 4.56 14.58
N PRO A 66 -17.80 5.09 13.80
CA PRO A 66 -17.72 6.44 13.24
C PRO A 66 -17.63 7.53 14.31
N ASP A 67 -18.24 7.33 15.49
CA ASP A 67 -18.22 8.31 16.59
C ASP A 67 -16.82 8.56 17.17
N SER A 68 -15.91 7.61 16.98
CA SER A 68 -14.52 7.70 17.44
C SER A 68 -13.54 8.14 16.34
N TYR A 69 -14.04 8.39 15.12
CA TYR A 69 -13.27 8.80 13.97
C TYR A 69 -13.40 10.32 13.75
N PRO A 70 -12.31 11.05 13.47
CA PRO A 70 -10.92 10.60 13.35
C PRO A 70 -10.28 10.21 14.69
N MET A 71 -9.35 9.26 14.64
CA MET A 71 -8.84 8.58 15.84
C MET A 71 -7.63 9.30 16.45
N SER A 72 -7.56 9.35 17.78
CA SER A 72 -6.32 9.74 18.49
C SER A 72 -5.26 8.63 18.40
N LEU A 73 -3.99 8.97 18.64
CA LEU A 73 -2.87 8.01 18.68
C LEU A 73 -3.15 6.79 19.57
N ASN A 74 -3.63 6.99 20.80
CA ASN A 74 -3.92 5.90 21.75
C ASN A 74 -5.00 4.93 21.25
N ALA A 75 -6.06 5.47 20.65
CA ALA A 75 -7.15 4.67 20.10
C ALA A 75 -6.67 3.86 18.88
N LEU A 76 -5.82 4.46 18.04
CA LEU A 76 -5.22 3.78 16.90
C LEU A 76 -4.27 2.66 17.36
N LEU A 77 -3.40 2.92 18.33
CA LEU A 77 -2.49 1.93 18.91
C LEU A 77 -3.26 0.73 19.48
N ALA A 78 -4.31 0.99 20.25
CA ALA A 78 -5.20 -0.06 20.76
C ALA A 78 -5.86 -0.86 19.63
N GLY A 79 -6.20 -0.22 18.51
CA GLY A 79 -6.73 -0.84 17.30
C GLY A 79 -5.72 -1.72 16.55
N CYS A 80 -4.45 -1.31 16.49
CA CYS A 80 -3.35 -2.06 15.88
C CYS A 80 -3.05 -3.37 16.63
N ASN A 81 -3.18 -3.33 17.97
CA ASN A 81 -2.84 -4.41 18.89
C ASN A 81 -4.04 -5.28 19.31
N GLN A 82 -5.18 -5.18 18.60
CA GLN A 82 -6.34 -6.04 18.87
C GLN A 82 -5.99 -7.52 18.59
N ARG A 83 -6.53 -8.43 19.40
CA ARG A 83 -6.37 -9.89 19.19
C ARG A 83 -7.32 -10.45 18.13
N SER A 84 -8.44 -9.77 17.91
CA SER A 84 -9.46 -10.22 16.96
C SER A 84 -9.32 -9.50 15.62
N ASN A 85 -9.64 -10.20 14.54
CA ASN A 85 -9.54 -9.68 13.16
C ASN A 85 -8.14 -9.14 12.83
N ARG A 86 -7.09 -9.68 13.45
CA ARG A 86 -5.68 -9.39 13.15
C ARG A 86 -4.97 -10.71 12.91
N ASP A 87 -4.27 -10.79 11.79
CA ASP A 87 -3.36 -11.87 11.46
C ASP A 87 -2.16 -11.29 10.70
N PRO A 88 -0.96 -11.22 11.30
CA PRO A 88 -0.64 -11.65 12.66
C PRO A 88 -1.16 -10.67 13.73
N VAL A 89 -1.36 -11.16 14.95
CA VAL A 89 -1.50 -10.28 16.12
C VAL A 89 -0.17 -9.57 16.35
N MET A 90 -0.21 -8.25 16.51
CA MET A 90 0.99 -7.43 16.75
C MET A 90 0.93 -6.78 18.14
N ASN A 91 2.07 -6.30 18.60
CA ASN A 91 2.19 -5.52 19.83
C ASN A 91 3.06 -4.29 19.58
N LEU A 92 2.52 -3.34 18.81
CA LEU A 92 3.19 -2.08 18.51
C LEU A 92 3.34 -1.25 19.78
N ASN A 93 4.47 -0.56 19.90
CA ASN A 93 4.61 0.57 20.81
C ASN A 93 4.28 1.90 20.12
N GLU A 94 4.24 2.98 20.91
CA GLU A 94 3.89 4.31 20.41
C GLU A 94 4.88 4.84 19.37
N THR A 95 6.19 4.62 19.58
CA THR A 95 7.24 5.05 18.66
C THR A 95 7.12 4.38 17.29
N GLU A 96 6.88 3.06 17.27
CA GLU A 96 6.65 2.31 16.03
C GLU A 96 5.42 2.82 15.28
N LEU A 97 4.33 3.12 15.99
CA LEU A 97 3.13 3.68 15.38
C LEU A 97 3.35 5.09 14.83
N LEU A 98 4.09 5.95 15.55
CA LEU A 98 4.43 7.29 15.08
C LEU A 98 5.29 7.24 13.81
N ASN A 99 6.29 6.37 13.75
CA ASN A 99 7.10 6.16 12.55
C ASN A 99 6.23 5.67 11.38
N ALA A 100 5.32 4.72 11.63
CA ALA A 100 4.38 4.25 10.63
C ALA A 100 3.45 5.37 10.12
N LEU A 101 2.96 6.23 11.01
CA LEU A 101 2.13 7.39 10.66
C LEU A 101 2.91 8.42 9.84
N GLU A 102 4.19 8.65 10.13
CA GLU A 102 5.04 9.53 9.33
C GLU A 102 5.22 9.00 7.90
N THR A 103 5.49 7.69 7.75
CA THR A 103 5.52 7.03 6.44
C THR A 103 4.21 7.24 5.69
N LEU A 104 3.06 7.00 6.33
CA LEU A 104 1.74 7.18 5.71
C LEU A 104 1.44 8.63 5.33
N ARG A 105 1.88 9.60 6.15
CA ARG A 105 1.76 11.03 5.87
C ARG A 105 2.60 11.44 4.66
N SER A 106 3.83 10.95 4.55
CA SER A 106 4.70 11.21 3.39
C SER A 106 4.07 10.75 2.07
N LEU A 107 3.25 9.69 2.12
CA LEU A 107 2.50 9.14 1.01
C LEU A 107 1.10 9.75 0.84
N SER A 108 0.75 10.76 1.64
CA SER A 108 -0.58 11.38 1.69
C SER A 108 -1.73 10.41 2.01
N LEU A 109 -1.42 9.24 2.58
CA LEU A 109 -2.39 8.18 2.91
C LEU A 109 -3.09 8.41 4.25
N VAL A 110 -2.50 9.24 5.11
CA VAL A 110 -3.09 9.70 6.37
C VAL A 110 -3.03 11.22 6.44
N ILE A 111 -4.12 11.83 6.88
CA ILE A 111 -4.20 13.26 7.18
C ILE A 111 -4.22 13.42 8.69
N GLU A 112 -3.41 14.36 9.16
CA GLU A 112 -3.34 14.74 10.57
C GLU A 112 -4.12 16.04 10.77
N SER A 113 -4.98 16.07 11.78
CA SER A 113 -5.71 17.26 12.20
C SER A 113 -5.35 17.63 13.63
N SER A 114 -4.87 18.87 13.80
CA SER A 114 -4.34 19.41 15.06
C SER A 114 -5.13 20.63 15.58
N GLY A 115 -6.37 20.81 15.11
CA GLY A 115 -7.23 21.95 15.49
C GLY A 115 -7.78 21.92 16.93
N GLY A 116 -7.48 20.89 17.72
CA GLY A 116 -7.92 20.72 19.10
C GLY A 116 -6.80 20.29 20.05
N ARG A 117 -7.14 19.92 21.29
CA ARG A 117 -6.15 19.51 22.31
C ARG A 117 -5.42 18.20 22.01
N VAL A 118 -5.97 17.37 21.13
CA VAL A 118 -5.45 16.04 20.81
C VAL A 118 -5.40 15.90 19.30
N THR A 119 -4.22 15.55 18.79
CA THR A 119 -4.02 15.21 17.38
C THR A 119 -4.89 14.03 16.98
N ARG A 120 -5.56 14.14 15.83
CA ARG A 120 -6.40 13.09 15.27
C ARG A 120 -5.93 12.70 13.86
N TYR A 121 -6.06 11.42 13.56
CA TYR A 121 -5.63 10.82 12.30
C TYR A 121 -6.84 10.28 11.53
N GLU A 122 -6.86 10.59 10.24
CA GLU A 122 -7.84 10.08 9.27
C GLU A 122 -7.11 9.45 8.09
N HIS A 123 -7.68 8.41 7.48
CA HIS A 123 -7.14 7.84 6.24
C HIS A 123 -7.59 8.67 5.03
N ASN A 124 -6.81 8.57 3.96
CA ASN A 124 -7.07 9.23 2.67
C ASN A 124 -6.89 8.25 1.50
N LEU A 125 -6.83 6.93 1.78
CA LEU A 125 -6.52 5.89 0.79
C LEU A 125 -7.47 5.89 -0.42
N PRO A 126 -8.81 5.95 -0.26
CA PRO A 126 -9.72 5.90 -1.42
C PRO A 126 -9.50 7.06 -2.39
N ARG A 127 -9.17 8.25 -1.87
CA ARG A 127 -8.89 9.44 -2.68
C ARG A 127 -7.54 9.32 -3.38
N VAL A 128 -6.48 8.93 -2.65
CA VAL A 128 -5.13 8.78 -3.21
C VAL A 128 -5.11 7.73 -4.31
N LEU A 129 -5.77 6.60 -4.07
CA LEU A 129 -5.86 5.53 -5.04
C LEU A 129 -7.01 5.71 -6.03
N GLY A 130 -7.91 6.68 -5.90
CA GLY A 130 -9.06 6.81 -6.80
C GLY A 130 -9.91 5.53 -6.91
N ILE A 131 -10.18 4.88 -5.77
CA ILE A 131 -10.98 3.66 -5.67
C ILE A 131 -12.25 3.89 -4.85
N PRO A 132 -13.32 3.11 -5.09
CA PRO A 132 -14.54 3.20 -4.30
C PRO A 132 -14.32 2.73 -2.85
N SER A 133 -15.24 3.11 -1.96
CA SER A 133 -15.15 2.81 -0.53
C SER A 133 -15.19 1.32 -0.22
N GLU A 134 -15.90 0.57 -1.04
CA GLU A 134 -16.09 -0.88 -1.00
C GLU A 134 -14.78 -1.61 -1.32
N ALA A 135 -14.06 -1.15 -2.34
CA ALA A 135 -12.73 -1.64 -2.70
C ALA A 135 -11.73 -1.36 -1.57
N ALA A 136 -11.77 -0.16 -0.97
CA ALA A 136 -10.93 0.18 0.17
C ALA A 136 -11.22 -0.68 1.42
N ALA A 137 -12.49 -1.06 1.64
CA ALA A 137 -12.87 -1.97 2.71
C ALA A 137 -12.34 -3.40 2.48
N LEU A 138 -12.32 -3.89 1.24
CA LEU A 138 -11.70 -5.18 0.91
C LEU A 138 -10.18 -5.14 1.15
N LEU A 139 -9.51 -4.07 0.75
CA LEU A 139 -8.08 -3.87 1.01
C LEU A 139 -7.77 -3.83 2.51
N SER A 140 -8.62 -3.17 3.32
CA SER A 140 -8.43 -3.13 4.78
C SER A 140 -8.43 -4.54 5.37
N VAL A 141 -9.38 -5.40 4.97
CA VAL A 141 -9.48 -6.77 5.46
C VAL A 141 -8.27 -7.61 5.04
N LEU A 142 -7.80 -7.45 3.80
CA LEU A 142 -6.58 -8.12 3.30
C LEU A 142 -5.33 -7.68 4.06
N MET A 143 -5.19 -6.38 4.38
CA MET A 143 -4.06 -5.86 5.17
C MET A 143 -4.11 -6.30 6.64
N LEU A 144 -5.31 -6.46 7.20
CA LEU A 144 -5.48 -6.87 8.60
C LEU A 144 -5.30 -8.36 8.82
N ARG A 145 -5.61 -9.19 7.82
CA ARG A 145 -5.76 -10.65 7.98
C ARG A 145 -5.04 -11.49 6.93
N GLY A 146 -4.28 -10.85 6.05
CA GLY A 146 -3.53 -11.54 5.00
C GLY A 146 -4.41 -12.16 3.91
N PRO A 147 -3.84 -13.10 3.12
CA PRO A 147 -4.49 -13.66 1.94
C PRO A 147 -5.72 -14.51 2.25
N GLN A 148 -6.83 -14.24 1.57
CA GLN A 148 -8.14 -14.85 1.84
C GLN A 148 -8.91 -15.19 0.57
N THR A 149 -9.82 -16.17 0.63
CA THR A 149 -10.73 -16.45 -0.49
C THR A 149 -11.80 -15.35 -0.60
N ALA A 150 -12.45 -15.21 -1.76
CA ALA A 150 -13.51 -14.22 -1.96
C ALA A 150 -14.69 -14.42 -0.98
N ALA A 151 -15.05 -15.68 -0.70
CA ALA A 151 -16.07 -16.00 0.28
C ALA A 151 -15.67 -15.58 1.70
N GLY A 152 -14.40 -15.82 2.07
CA GLY A 152 -13.84 -15.36 3.36
C GLY A 152 -13.85 -13.84 3.47
N LEU A 153 -13.43 -13.13 2.42
CA LEU A 153 -13.46 -11.66 2.38
C LEU A 153 -14.86 -11.12 2.59
N ARG A 154 -15.87 -11.66 1.90
CA ARG A 154 -17.27 -11.26 2.06
C ARG A 154 -17.73 -11.38 3.52
N ALA A 155 -17.44 -12.51 4.17
CA ALA A 155 -17.83 -12.72 5.56
C ALA A 155 -17.15 -11.73 6.53
N HIS A 156 -15.91 -11.33 6.24
CA HIS A 156 -15.11 -10.48 7.13
C HIS A 156 -15.29 -8.99 6.91
N VAL A 157 -15.65 -8.58 5.69
CA VAL A 157 -15.88 -7.17 5.33
C VAL A 157 -17.29 -6.69 5.65
N GLU A 158 -18.23 -7.59 5.98
CA GLU A 158 -19.67 -7.32 6.17
C GLU A 158 -20.00 -6.10 7.05
N ARG A 159 -19.20 -5.86 8.12
CA ARG A 159 -19.38 -4.69 9.00
C ARG A 159 -18.85 -3.37 8.43
N GLN A 160 -17.96 -3.43 7.44
CA GLN A 160 -17.38 -2.27 6.78
C GLN A 160 -18.11 -1.92 5.48
N ALA A 161 -18.48 -2.92 4.67
CA ALA A 161 -19.19 -2.78 3.42
C ALA A 161 -20.05 -4.02 3.13
N LYS A 162 -21.25 -3.82 2.59
CA LYS A 162 -22.19 -4.90 2.26
C LYS A 162 -22.11 -5.24 0.78
N PHE A 163 -21.99 -6.53 0.48
CA PHE A 163 -21.98 -7.06 -0.88
C PHE A 163 -23.14 -8.03 -1.09
N ALA A 164 -23.83 -7.94 -2.23
CA ALA A 164 -24.99 -8.78 -2.53
C ALA A 164 -24.63 -10.27 -2.46
N ASP A 165 -23.54 -10.67 -3.12
CA ASP A 165 -23.05 -12.03 -3.19
C ASP A 165 -21.51 -12.07 -3.32
N THR A 166 -20.96 -13.30 -3.34
CA THR A 166 -19.52 -13.50 -3.51
C THR A 166 -19.03 -13.05 -4.89
N SER A 167 -19.85 -13.20 -5.94
CA SER A 167 -19.52 -12.76 -7.30
C SER A 167 -19.32 -11.25 -7.40
N SER A 168 -20.07 -10.48 -6.62
CA SER A 168 -19.89 -9.03 -6.48
C SER A 168 -18.51 -8.70 -5.91
N VAL A 169 -18.06 -9.43 -4.87
CA VAL A 169 -16.72 -9.27 -4.28
C VAL A 169 -15.63 -9.63 -5.30
N GLU A 170 -15.81 -10.73 -6.03
CA GLU A 170 -14.87 -11.14 -7.09
C GLU A 170 -14.76 -10.10 -8.20
N ALA A 171 -15.86 -9.45 -8.60
CA ALA A 171 -15.83 -8.38 -9.58
C ALA A 171 -14.98 -7.18 -9.12
N TYR A 172 -15.13 -6.74 -7.87
CA TYR A 172 -14.28 -5.68 -7.31
C TYR A 172 -12.80 -6.09 -7.21
N LEU A 173 -12.52 -7.34 -6.84
CA LEU A 173 -11.15 -7.85 -6.78
C LEU A 173 -10.51 -7.92 -8.17
N GLN A 174 -11.27 -8.35 -9.17
CA GLN A 174 -10.80 -8.40 -10.55
C GLN A 174 -10.52 -6.99 -11.10
N GLU A 175 -11.42 -6.03 -10.88
CA GLU A 175 -11.21 -4.63 -11.29
C GLU A 175 -9.96 -4.03 -10.63
N MET A 176 -9.75 -4.30 -9.34
CA MET A 176 -8.56 -3.87 -8.62
C MET A 176 -7.26 -4.54 -9.12
N ALA A 177 -7.33 -5.77 -9.62
CA ALA A 177 -6.20 -6.50 -10.18
C ALA A 177 -5.85 -6.06 -11.61
N GLU A 178 -6.85 -5.74 -12.42
CA GLU A 178 -6.69 -5.31 -13.82
C GLU A 178 -6.45 -3.80 -13.99
N ARG A 179 -6.45 -3.08 -12.87
CA ARG A 179 -6.32 -1.62 -12.84
C ARG A 179 -5.03 -1.14 -13.53
N THR A 180 -5.19 -0.25 -14.52
CA THR A 180 -4.07 0.29 -15.33
C THR A 180 -3.06 1.13 -14.55
N ALA A 181 -3.49 1.73 -13.43
CA ALA A 181 -2.62 2.49 -12.52
C ALA A 181 -1.79 1.60 -11.58
N GLY A 182 -1.87 0.27 -11.73
CA GLY A 182 -1.18 -0.72 -10.90
C GLY A 182 -2.18 -1.61 -10.15
N ALA A 183 -1.90 -2.92 -10.16
CA ALA A 183 -2.71 -3.93 -9.50
C ALA A 183 -2.66 -3.74 -7.96
N LEU A 184 -3.82 -3.54 -7.34
CA LEU A 184 -3.92 -3.37 -5.88
C LEU A 184 -4.05 -4.70 -5.14
N VAL A 185 -4.54 -5.71 -5.83
CA VAL A 185 -4.67 -7.08 -5.35
C VAL A 185 -4.20 -8.05 -6.43
N GLU A 186 -3.86 -9.27 -6.03
CA GLU A 186 -3.57 -10.34 -6.96
C GLU A 186 -4.18 -11.66 -6.50
N LEU A 187 -4.54 -12.50 -7.46
CA LEU A 187 -5.00 -13.86 -7.23
C LEU A 187 -3.78 -14.78 -7.09
N MET A 188 -3.65 -15.42 -5.93
CA MET A 188 -2.57 -16.35 -5.66
C MET A 188 -2.84 -17.72 -6.30
N PRO A 189 -1.78 -18.44 -6.72
CA PRO A 189 -1.90 -19.84 -7.10
C PRO A 189 -2.54 -20.67 -5.98
N ARG A 190 -3.34 -21.65 -6.37
CA ARG A 190 -4.01 -22.53 -5.42
C ARG A 190 -2.98 -23.40 -4.71
N GLN A 191 -3.09 -23.44 -3.38
CA GLN A 191 -2.29 -24.35 -2.57
C GLN A 191 -2.69 -25.81 -2.88
N PRO A 192 -1.76 -26.77 -2.85
CA PRO A 192 -2.08 -28.18 -3.02
C PRO A 192 -3.16 -28.62 -2.03
N GLY A 193 -4.28 -29.15 -2.55
CA GLY A 193 -5.43 -29.58 -1.74
C GLY A 193 -6.51 -28.51 -1.51
N GLU A 194 -6.27 -27.24 -1.85
CA GLU A 194 -7.29 -26.19 -1.73
C GLU A 194 -8.18 -26.07 -2.98
N ARG A 195 -9.49 -25.96 -2.73
CA ARG A 195 -10.52 -25.83 -3.78
C ARG A 195 -10.66 -24.41 -4.31
N GLU A 196 -10.24 -23.41 -3.54
CA GLU A 196 -10.41 -22.00 -3.84
C GLU A 196 -9.06 -21.29 -3.87
N ALA A 197 -8.92 -20.31 -4.75
CA ALA A 197 -7.75 -19.44 -4.77
C ALA A 197 -7.92 -18.32 -3.73
N ARG A 198 -6.80 -17.76 -3.27
CA ARG A 198 -6.77 -16.67 -2.29
C ARG A 198 -6.29 -15.39 -2.94
N TRP A 199 -6.85 -14.27 -2.53
CA TRP A 199 -6.44 -12.94 -2.94
C TRP A 199 -5.49 -12.35 -1.91
N ARG A 200 -4.45 -11.65 -2.34
CA ARG A 200 -3.59 -10.83 -1.48
C ARG A 200 -3.55 -9.38 -1.98
N HIS A 201 -3.28 -8.43 -1.10
CA HIS A 201 -3.02 -7.06 -1.49
C HIS A 201 -1.57 -6.87 -1.98
N CYS A 202 -1.36 -5.86 -2.81
CA CYS A 202 -0.06 -5.51 -3.41
C CYS A 202 0.57 -4.25 -2.81
N LEU A 203 -0.07 -3.64 -1.81
CA LEU A 203 0.36 -2.40 -1.15
C LEU A 203 1.49 -2.59 -0.12
N SER A 204 1.89 -3.83 0.16
CA SER A 204 3.04 -4.11 1.03
C SER A 204 4.05 -4.97 0.29
N GLU A 205 5.29 -4.92 0.78
CA GLU A 205 6.30 -5.88 0.36
C GLU A 205 5.78 -7.31 0.57
N PRO A 206 6.02 -8.22 -0.40
CA PRO A 206 5.58 -9.61 -0.25
C PRO A 206 6.16 -10.18 1.05
N ALA A 207 5.32 -10.83 1.84
CA ALA A 207 5.73 -11.53 3.06
C ALA A 207 6.78 -12.60 2.67
N GLY A 208 8.06 -12.25 2.80
CA GLY A 208 9.19 -12.99 2.25
C GLY A 208 10.33 -12.10 1.73
N ALA A 209 10.07 -10.82 1.45
CA ALA A 209 11.07 -9.80 1.16
C ALA A 209 11.45 -8.96 2.40
N ALA A 210 11.04 -9.40 3.60
CA ALA A 210 11.71 -9.00 4.84
C ALA A 210 13.13 -9.55 4.74
N THR A 211 14.02 -8.70 4.22
CA THR A 211 15.45 -8.91 4.24
C THR A 211 15.80 -9.31 5.66
N VAL A 212 16.60 -10.35 5.79
CA VAL A 212 17.23 -10.81 7.03
C VAL A 212 18.02 -9.63 7.61
N ALA A 213 17.33 -8.77 8.35
CA ALA A 213 17.89 -7.72 9.16
C ALA A 213 17.86 -8.27 10.58
N GLN A 214 19.06 -8.61 11.04
CA GLN A 214 19.38 -9.13 12.35
C GLN A 214 18.79 -8.26 13.47
N GLY A 215 18.27 -8.91 14.52
CA GLY A 215 17.90 -8.27 15.77
C GLY A 215 16.95 -9.14 16.57
N GLY A 216 17.50 -9.95 17.48
CA GLY A 216 16.77 -11.03 18.15
C GLY A 216 15.64 -10.60 19.07
N THR A 217 14.80 -11.57 19.40
CA THR A 217 14.45 -11.95 20.78
C THR A 217 13.56 -13.19 20.70
N GLY A 218 13.96 -14.22 21.45
CA GLY A 218 13.34 -15.53 21.41
C GLY A 218 11.89 -15.52 21.87
N HIS A 219 11.11 -16.44 21.30
CA HIS A 219 10.13 -17.15 22.09
C HIS A 219 10.02 -18.61 21.67
N ASP A 220 10.16 -19.41 22.70
CA ASP A 220 10.09 -20.85 22.80
C ASP A 220 8.73 -21.38 22.33
N ALA A 221 8.76 -22.38 21.43
CA ALA A 221 7.66 -23.32 21.22
C ALA A 221 8.23 -24.62 20.64
N PRO A 222 7.83 -25.79 21.19
CA PRO A 222 8.51 -27.06 20.97
C PRO A 222 8.20 -27.58 19.57
N SER A 223 9.24 -27.72 18.74
CA SER A 223 9.12 -28.30 17.41
C SER A 223 9.83 -29.64 17.36
N GLN A 224 9.10 -30.62 16.82
CA GLN A 224 9.43 -32.03 16.62
C GLN A 224 10.88 -32.32 16.19
N PRO A 225 11.40 -33.53 16.49
CA PRO A 225 12.73 -33.93 16.03
C PRO A 225 12.81 -33.90 14.49
N PRO A 226 13.86 -33.33 13.89
CA PRO A 226 14.01 -33.27 12.44
C PRO A 226 14.27 -34.66 11.87
N ALA A 227 13.47 -35.06 10.88
CA ALA A 227 13.55 -36.32 10.17
C ALA A 227 14.58 -36.32 9.02
N ASN A 228 15.55 -35.40 9.02
CA ASN A 228 16.54 -35.25 7.96
C ASN A 228 17.98 -35.18 8.52
N PRO A 229 18.90 -36.03 8.06
CA PRO A 229 20.29 -36.06 8.53
C PRO A 229 21.07 -34.77 8.20
N ALA A 230 20.69 -34.07 7.13
CA ALA A 230 21.31 -32.79 6.74
C ALA A 230 21.02 -31.65 7.74
N ASP A 231 19.86 -31.67 8.39
CA ASP A 231 19.49 -30.67 9.39
C ASP A 231 20.23 -30.90 10.72
N ALA A 232 20.52 -32.16 11.05
CA ALA A 232 21.30 -32.53 12.23
C ALA A 232 22.78 -32.09 12.11
N GLU A 233 23.37 -32.24 10.93
CA GLU A 233 24.73 -31.74 10.65
C GLU A 233 24.81 -30.21 10.72
N ALA A 234 23.80 -29.51 10.18
CA ALA A 234 23.71 -28.06 10.27
C ALA A 234 23.58 -27.56 11.71
N LEU A 235 22.77 -28.23 12.53
CA LEU A 235 22.64 -27.95 13.97
C LEU A 235 23.96 -28.15 14.72
N GLN A 236 24.69 -29.23 14.43
CA GLN A 236 25.97 -29.53 15.06
C GLN A 236 27.04 -28.49 14.69
N MET A 237 27.10 -28.08 13.43
CA MET A 237 27.99 -27.00 12.97
C MET A 237 27.66 -25.66 13.62
N LEU A 238 26.37 -25.36 13.80
CA LEU A 238 25.94 -24.13 14.45
C LEU A 238 26.30 -24.12 15.94
N GLN A 239 26.14 -25.26 16.64
CA GLN A 239 26.55 -25.42 18.04
C GLN A 239 28.05 -25.23 18.24
N LEU A 240 28.88 -25.85 17.39
CA LEU A 240 30.33 -25.65 17.43
C LEU A 240 30.71 -24.18 17.23
N ARG A 241 29.97 -23.45 16.38
CA ARG A 241 30.22 -22.02 16.14
C ARG A 241 29.79 -21.15 17.31
N VAL A 242 28.70 -21.49 17.99
CA VAL A 242 28.27 -20.81 19.21
C VAL A 242 29.30 -21.02 20.33
N ASP A 243 29.75 -22.25 20.56
CA ASP A 243 30.76 -22.56 21.59
C ASP A 243 32.10 -21.84 21.37
N ASP A 244 32.49 -21.66 20.10
CA ASP A 244 33.69 -20.91 19.70
C ASP A 244 33.51 -19.40 19.93
N LEU A 245 32.35 -18.85 19.57
CA LEU A 245 32.03 -17.44 19.78
C LEU A 245 31.91 -17.10 21.27
N GLU A 246 31.30 -17.96 22.08
CA GLU A 246 31.21 -17.78 23.53
C GLU A 246 32.59 -17.74 24.19
N ARG A 247 33.51 -18.62 23.76
CA ARG A 247 34.90 -18.59 24.23
C ARG A 247 35.63 -17.30 23.83
N GLN A 248 35.41 -16.82 22.61
CA GLN A 248 35.99 -15.57 22.15
C GLN A 248 35.45 -14.36 22.91
N VAL A 249 34.14 -14.32 23.19
CA VAL A 249 33.52 -13.26 24.00
C VAL A 249 34.08 -13.29 25.41
N ALA A 250 34.17 -14.47 26.05
CA ALA A 250 34.74 -14.59 27.40
C ALA A 250 36.20 -14.07 27.47
N ALA A 251 37.03 -14.44 26.48
CA ALA A 251 38.42 -14.00 26.42
C ALA A 251 38.57 -12.48 26.14
N LEU A 252 37.66 -11.90 25.35
CA LEU A 252 37.64 -10.46 25.08
C LEU A 252 37.18 -9.67 26.30
N THR A 253 36.15 -10.14 27.00
CA THR A 253 35.67 -9.51 28.24
C THR A 253 36.75 -9.52 29.31
N GLU A 254 37.44 -10.64 29.53
CA GLU A 254 38.56 -10.72 30.50
C GLU A 254 39.72 -9.78 30.13
N ARG A 255 39.99 -9.59 28.83
CA ARG A 255 41.02 -8.66 28.35
C ARG A 255 40.64 -7.20 28.56
N LEU A 256 39.35 -6.86 28.44
CA LEU A 256 38.85 -5.53 28.75
C LEU A 256 38.94 -5.24 30.26
N GLU A 257 38.54 -6.19 31.11
CA GLU A 257 38.64 -6.04 32.56
C GLU A 257 40.09 -5.80 33.03
N ARG A 258 41.09 -6.46 32.41
CA ARG A 258 42.51 -6.21 32.71
C ARG A 258 43.05 -4.86 32.20
N LEU A 259 42.40 -4.24 31.23
CA LEU A 259 42.81 -2.92 30.71
C LEU A 259 42.14 -1.78 31.49
N GLU A 260 41.01 -2.07 32.13
CA GLU A 260 40.25 -1.13 32.96
C GLU A 260 40.68 -1.15 34.44
N SER A 261 41.46 -2.15 34.86
CA SER A 261 42.12 -2.25 36.18
C SER A 261 43.52 -1.65 36.21
#